data_AF-K2DD87-F1
#
_entry.id   AF-K2DD87-F1
#
_cell.length_a   1.000
_cell.length_b   1.000
_cell.length_c   1.000
_cell.angle_alpha   90.00
_cell.angle_beta   90.00
_cell.angle_gamma   90.00
#
_symmetry.space_group_name_H-M   'P 1'
#
loop_
_entity.id
_entity.type
_entity.pdbx_description
1 polymer ?
#
loop_
_entity_poly.entity_id
_entity_poly.type
_entity_poly.pdbx_seq_one_letter_code
_entity_poly.pdbx_strand_id
1 'polypeptide(L)'
;ANEKLKSIEVNTAPAPGFMTHWKSLITLLATRANGISLVHDTVNTNRFEFTRDLNRMGAKVEILKPSEVGMIPVISDDSYDFNKSGEPHTVARITGPTKLRGTKSHIIDLRSGAVLILAALSAEGKSEIGGSENVSRGFEDFFDKLSSLGARFNYVD
;
A
#
# COMPACT_ATOMS: atom_id res chain seq x y z
N ALA A 1 7.68 -0.55 -25.22
CA ALA A 1 6.70 0.53 -24.99
C ALA A 1 7.16 1.33 -23.77
N ASN A 2 7.43 2.62 -23.93
CA ASN A 2 7.96 3.50 -22.88
C ASN A 2 6.83 4.35 -22.27
N GLU A 3 5.64 3.74 -22.12
CA GLU A 3 4.47 4.45 -21.65
C GLU A 3 4.55 4.64 -20.14
N LYS A 4 4.45 5.90 -19.72
CA LYS A 4 4.45 6.24 -18.30
C LYS A 4 3.12 5.78 -17.69
N LEU A 5 3.17 5.23 -16.48
CA LEU A 5 1.98 4.86 -15.73
C LEU A 5 1.08 6.10 -15.53
N LYS A 6 -0.22 5.93 -15.78
CA LYS A 6 -1.25 6.96 -15.56
C LYS A 6 -1.88 6.78 -14.18
N SER A 7 -2.31 7.88 -13.57
CA SER A 7 -3.03 7.82 -12.31
C SER A 7 -4.36 7.06 -12.46
N ILE A 8 -4.88 6.59 -11.33
CA ILE A 8 -6.10 5.77 -11.29
C ILE A 8 -6.97 6.16 -10.10
N GLU A 9 -8.27 5.95 -10.25
CA GLU A 9 -9.24 5.95 -9.16
C GLU A 9 -9.75 4.52 -8.95
N VAL A 10 -9.65 4.00 -7.73
CA VAL A 10 -10.05 2.63 -7.39
C VAL A 10 -10.85 2.63 -6.09
N ASN A 11 -12.03 2.01 -6.13
CA ASN A 11 -12.79 1.63 -4.94
C ASN A 11 -12.59 0.13 -4.71
N THR A 12 -12.25 -0.28 -3.48
CA THR A 12 -12.28 -1.70 -3.14
C THR A 12 -13.73 -2.20 -3.10
N ALA A 13 -13.93 -3.48 -3.36
CA ALA A 13 -15.23 -4.13 -3.28
C ALA A 13 -15.08 -5.65 -3.07
N PRO A 14 -16.13 -6.35 -2.59
CA PRO A 14 -16.18 -7.81 -2.63
C PRO A 14 -16.03 -8.36 -4.05
N ALA A 15 -15.69 -9.64 -4.19
CA ALA A 15 -15.59 -10.29 -5.49
C ALA A 15 -16.91 -10.16 -6.28
N PRO A 16 -16.89 -9.80 -7.57
CA PRO A 16 -15.72 -9.75 -8.48
C PRO A 16 -14.97 -8.40 -8.55
N GLY A 17 -15.23 -7.46 -7.65
CA GLY A 17 -14.59 -6.14 -7.63
C GLY A 17 -13.12 -6.15 -7.16
N PHE A 18 -12.53 -4.95 -7.04
CA PHE A 18 -11.13 -4.82 -6.64
C PHE A 18 -10.94 -5.20 -5.17
N MET A 19 -10.30 -6.34 -4.92
CA MET A 19 -10.21 -6.89 -3.58
C MET A 19 -9.38 -5.98 -2.65
N THR A 20 -9.88 -5.76 -1.42
CA THR A 20 -9.20 -4.95 -0.39
C THR A 20 -7.78 -5.43 -0.07
N HIS A 21 -7.49 -6.72 -0.29
CA HIS A 21 -6.15 -7.30 -0.12
C HIS A 21 -5.10 -6.71 -1.07
N TRP A 22 -5.52 -6.20 -2.22
CA TRP A 22 -4.64 -5.66 -3.25
C TRP A 22 -4.44 -4.14 -3.12
N LYS A 23 -5.09 -3.50 -2.14
CA LYS A 23 -4.98 -2.05 -1.94
C LYS A 23 -3.54 -1.61 -1.72
N SER A 24 -2.78 -2.33 -0.91
CA SER A 24 -1.38 -1.98 -0.61
C SER A 24 -0.51 -2.05 -1.85
N LEU A 25 -0.73 -3.07 -2.69
CA LEU A 25 -0.04 -3.23 -3.96
C LEU A 25 -0.39 -2.10 -4.95
N ILE A 26 -1.67 -1.78 -5.14
CA ILE A 26 -2.06 -0.68 -6.05
C ILE A 26 -1.59 0.68 -5.53
N THR A 27 -1.59 0.90 -4.20
CA THR A 27 -1.01 2.11 -3.59
C THR A 27 0.47 2.23 -3.90
N LEU A 28 1.25 1.14 -3.80
CA LEU A 28 2.66 1.12 -4.18
C LEU A 28 2.84 1.46 -5.66
N LEU A 29 2.09 0.81 -6.56
CA LEU A 29 2.17 1.09 -8.00
C LEU A 29 1.79 2.53 -8.33
N ALA A 30 0.76 3.07 -7.66
CA ALA A 30 0.31 4.45 -7.82
C ALA A 30 1.39 5.48 -7.46
N THR A 31 2.36 5.15 -6.59
CA THR A 31 3.51 6.04 -6.34
C THR A 31 4.32 6.33 -7.61
N ARG A 32 4.28 5.45 -8.61
CA ARG A 32 4.99 5.58 -9.89
C ARG A 32 4.13 6.17 -11.01
N ALA A 33 2.82 6.30 -10.79
CA ALA A 33 1.88 6.89 -11.74
C ALA A 33 2.06 8.42 -11.85
N ASN A 34 1.75 8.99 -13.01
CA ASN A 34 1.78 10.44 -13.21
C ASN A 34 0.41 11.03 -12.84
N GLY A 35 0.40 11.98 -11.91
CA GLY A 35 -0.80 12.64 -11.43
C GLY A 35 -1.22 12.16 -10.04
N ILE A 36 -2.48 12.42 -9.72
CA ILE A 36 -3.09 12.05 -8.43
C ILE A 36 -3.90 10.78 -8.63
N SER A 37 -3.58 9.75 -7.85
CA SER A 37 -4.38 8.52 -7.76
C SER A 37 -5.16 8.51 -6.45
N LEU A 38 -6.35 7.93 -6.47
CA LEU A 38 -7.21 7.78 -5.31
C LEU A 38 -7.53 6.28 -5.11
N VAL A 39 -7.27 5.77 -3.92
CA VAL A 39 -7.58 4.39 -3.53
C VAL A 39 -8.48 4.43 -2.30
N HIS A 40 -9.76 4.13 -2.50
CA HIS A 40 -10.78 4.12 -1.45
C HIS A 40 -11.04 2.68 -0.98
N ASP A 41 -10.81 2.40 0.31
CA ASP A 41 -11.16 1.12 0.90
C ASP A 41 -12.57 1.14 1.48
N THR A 42 -13.52 0.52 0.79
CA THR A 42 -14.92 0.43 1.22
C THR A 42 -15.17 -0.70 2.23
N VAL A 43 -14.16 -1.54 2.46
CA VAL A 43 -14.29 -2.76 3.29
C VAL A 43 -13.73 -2.57 4.70
N ASN A 44 -12.62 -1.84 4.86
CA ASN A 44 -12.01 -1.60 6.17
C ASN A 44 -11.85 -0.11 6.43
N THR A 45 -12.13 0.32 7.66
CA THR A 45 -12.06 1.73 8.06
C THR A 45 -10.70 2.16 8.63
N ASN A 46 -9.80 1.22 8.91
CA ASN A 46 -8.57 1.47 9.67
C ASN A 46 -7.37 0.63 9.18
N ARG A 47 -7.16 0.47 7.87
CA ARG A 47 -6.09 -0.41 7.34
C ARG A 47 -5.17 0.24 6.30
N PHE A 48 -4.72 1.46 6.58
CA PHE A 48 -3.76 2.19 5.75
C PHE A 48 -2.41 2.41 6.45
N GLU A 49 -2.10 1.72 7.56
CA GLU A 49 -0.88 1.97 8.33
C GLU A 49 0.41 1.79 7.51
N PHE A 50 0.40 0.89 6.53
CA PHE A 50 1.52 0.63 5.61
C PHE A 50 1.97 1.87 4.82
N THR A 51 1.07 2.83 4.63
CA THR A 51 1.37 4.07 3.91
C THR A 51 2.40 4.92 4.66
N ARG A 52 2.53 4.75 5.99
CA ARG A 52 3.56 5.40 6.79
C ARG A 52 4.97 5.00 6.35
N ASP A 53 5.20 3.72 6.09
CA ASP A 53 6.51 3.24 5.63
C ASP A 53 6.77 3.67 4.18
N LEU A 54 5.76 3.64 3.31
CA LEU A 54 5.88 4.20 1.96
C LEU A 54 6.27 5.69 2.00
N ASN A 55 5.66 6.48 2.89
CA ASN A 55 6.00 7.89 3.07
C ASN A 55 7.42 8.08 3.65
N ARG A 56 7.88 7.20 4.55
CA ARG A 56 9.29 7.18 5.00
C ARG A 56 10.28 6.88 3.88
N MET A 57 9.84 6.13 2.86
CA MET A 57 10.58 5.89 1.63
C MET A 57 10.46 7.04 0.63
N GLY A 58 9.76 8.12 0.98
CA GLY A 58 9.61 9.32 0.18
C GLY A 58 8.33 9.40 -0.63
N ALA A 59 7.43 8.41 -0.57
CA ALA A 59 6.12 8.49 -1.19
C ALA A 59 5.31 9.69 -0.65
N LYS A 60 4.32 10.13 -1.43
CA LYS A 60 3.38 11.20 -1.05
C LYS A 60 1.98 10.62 -0.97
N VAL A 61 1.70 9.97 0.15
CA VAL A 61 0.40 9.36 0.45
C VAL A 61 -0.27 10.08 1.60
N GLU A 62 -1.47 10.56 1.37
CA GLU A 62 -2.31 11.22 2.39
C GLU A 62 -3.58 10.40 2.60
N ILE A 63 -3.97 10.19 3.85
CA ILE A 63 -5.19 9.46 4.19
C ILE A 63 -6.27 10.48 4.49
N LEU A 64 -7.37 10.42 3.74
CA LEU A 64 -8.44 11.40 3.71
C LEU A 64 -9.78 10.69 3.85
N LYS A 65 -10.81 11.48 4.17
CA LYS A 65 -12.20 11.08 4.06
C LYS A 65 -12.65 11.08 2.60
N PRO A 66 -13.61 10.22 2.21
CA PRO A 66 -14.22 10.25 0.89
C PRO A 66 -14.72 11.64 0.48
N SER A 67 -15.43 12.35 1.37
CA SER A 67 -15.98 13.68 1.09
C SER A 67 -14.92 14.75 0.78
N GLU A 68 -13.71 14.64 1.34
CA GLU A 68 -12.60 15.58 1.10
C GLU A 68 -12.04 15.51 -0.32
N VAL A 69 -12.37 14.44 -1.06
CA VAL A 69 -11.98 14.24 -2.46
C VAL A 69 -13.17 14.09 -3.40
N GLY A 70 -14.39 14.42 -2.94
CA GLY A 70 -15.61 14.33 -3.73
C GLY A 70 -16.11 12.91 -3.98
N MET A 71 -15.68 11.94 -3.17
CA MET A 71 -16.16 10.56 -3.21
C MET A 71 -17.33 10.34 -2.26
N ILE A 72 -18.17 9.38 -2.59
CA ILE A 72 -19.25 8.93 -1.71
C ILE A 72 -18.63 8.05 -0.60
N PRO A 73 -18.93 8.32 0.68
CA PRO A 73 -18.50 7.43 1.76
C PRO A 73 -19.26 6.12 1.69
N VAL A 74 -18.54 5.05 1.35
CA VAL A 74 -19.09 3.68 1.26
C VAL A 74 -18.36 2.83 2.28
N ILE A 75 -19.10 2.30 3.25
CA ILE A 75 -18.58 1.40 4.28
C ILE A 75 -19.43 0.14 4.24
N SER A 76 -18.80 -0.98 3.90
CA SER A 76 -19.45 -2.30 3.79
C SER A 76 -19.50 -3.03 5.14
N ASP A 77 -18.87 -2.48 6.17
CA ASP A 77 -18.88 -3.02 7.53
C ASP A 77 -20.14 -2.56 8.26
N ASP A 78 -21.13 -3.46 8.39
CA ASP A 78 -22.40 -3.20 9.07
C ASP A 78 -22.22 -2.85 10.56
N SER A 79 -21.06 -3.14 11.15
CA SER A 79 -20.75 -2.77 12.54
C SER A 79 -20.27 -1.32 12.70
N TYR A 80 -20.01 -0.62 11.61
CA TYR A 80 -19.52 0.76 11.63
C TYR A 80 -20.66 1.76 11.90
N ASP A 81 -20.64 2.38 13.07
CA ASP A 81 -21.59 3.43 13.44
C ASP A 81 -21.12 4.82 12.97
N PHE A 82 -21.71 5.29 11.86
CA PHE A 82 -21.41 6.60 11.29
C PHE A 82 -21.84 7.76 12.21
N ASN A 83 -22.93 7.61 12.97
CA ASN A 83 -23.40 8.68 13.86
C ASN A 83 -22.46 8.87 15.05
N LYS A 84 -21.84 7.79 15.51
CA LYS A 84 -20.91 7.81 16.64
C LYS A 84 -19.48 8.18 16.22
N SER A 85 -18.97 7.58 15.15
CA SER A 85 -17.57 7.69 14.75
C SER A 85 -17.33 8.76 13.68
N GLY A 86 -18.39 9.24 13.03
CA GLY A 86 -18.32 10.13 11.88
C GLY A 86 -17.78 9.44 10.62
N GLU A 87 -17.50 10.23 9.59
CA GLU A 87 -16.91 9.73 8.35
C GLU A 87 -15.46 9.26 8.56
N PRO A 88 -15.13 7.99 8.23
CA PRO A 88 -13.77 7.47 8.40
C PRO A 88 -12.83 7.94 7.29
N HIS A 89 -11.53 7.87 7.57
CA HIS A 89 -10.48 8.21 6.61
C HIS A 89 -10.11 6.97 5.78
N THR A 90 -10.92 6.67 4.78
CA THR A 90 -10.82 5.45 3.96
C THR A 90 -10.19 5.67 2.58
N VAL A 91 -9.76 6.88 2.25
CA VAL A 91 -9.14 7.17 0.94
C VAL A 91 -7.66 7.47 1.09
N ALA A 92 -6.82 6.74 0.37
CA ALA A 92 -5.44 7.14 0.14
C ALA A 92 -5.34 7.99 -1.13
N ARG A 93 -4.90 9.24 -0.99
CA ARG A 93 -4.49 10.13 -2.09
C ARG A 93 -3.00 9.96 -2.33
N ILE A 94 -2.62 9.47 -3.51
CA ILE A 94 -1.23 9.23 -3.89
C ILE A 94 -0.83 10.22 -4.98
N THR A 95 0.20 11.03 -4.72
CA THR A 95 0.76 11.96 -5.71
C THR A 95 2.04 11.39 -6.31
N GLY A 96 2.03 11.13 -7.62
CA GLY A 96 3.18 10.62 -8.35
C GLY A 96 3.52 11.44 -9.62
N PRO A 97 4.65 11.12 -10.28
CA PRO A 97 5.54 10.01 -9.95
C PRO A 97 6.52 10.38 -8.83
N THR A 98 6.77 9.44 -7.93
CA THR A 98 7.69 9.58 -6.81
C THR A 98 8.70 8.44 -6.80
N LYS A 99 9.99 8.75 -6.77
CA LYS A 99 11.07 7.76 -6.62
C LYS A 99 11.20 7.40 -5.15
N LEU A 100 11.04 6.12 -4.84
CA LEU A 100 11.25 5.60 -3.50
C LEU A 100 12.75 5.54 -3.20
N ARG A 101 13.10 5.78 -1.94
CA ARG A 101 14.46 5.71 -1.41
C ARG A 101 14.52 4.69 -0.28
N GLY A 102 15.67 4.04 -0.17
CA GLY A 102 15.90 3.07 0.90
C GLY A 102 15.79 3.70 2.29
N THR A 103 15.19 2.96 3.22
CA THR A 103 14.94 3.42 4.60
C THR A 103 15.04 2.26 5.58
N LYS A 104 14.99 2.58 6.89
CA LYS A 104 14.81 1.58 7.95
C LYS A 104 13.34 1.48 8.33
N SER A 105 12.78 0.28 8.27
CA SER A 105 11.38 0.01 8.63
C SER A 105 11.23 -1.34 9.32
N HIS A 106 10.06 -1.58 9.91
CA HIS A 106 9.73 -2.83 10.58
C HIS A 106 8.34 -3.28 10.14
N ILE A 107 8.21 -4.54 9.73
CA ILE A 107 6.95 -5.11 9.27
C ILE A 107 6.06 -5.42 10.47
N ILE A 108 4.86 -4.85 10.49
CA ILE A 108 3.86 -5.05 11.57
C ILE A 108 2.68 -5.92 11.08
N ASP A 109 2.34 -5.85 9.80
CA ASP A 109 1.21 -6.57 9.19
C ASP A 109 1.69 -7.50 8.07
N LEU A 110 1.10 -8.70 8.01
CA LEU A 110 1.43 -9.74 7.04
C LEU A 110 1.30 -9.26 5.57
N ARG A 111 0.17 -8.64 5.22
CA ARG A 111 -0.16 -8.32 3.81
C ARG A 111 0.63 -7.13 3.30
N SER A 112 0.82 -6.16 4.19
CA SER A 112 1.60 -4.95 3.94
C SER A 112 3.10 -5.22 3.98
N GLY A 113 3.53 -6.24 4.73
CA GLY A 113 4.93 -6.66 4.81
C GLY A 113 5.51 -7.08 3.46
N ALA A 114 4.78 -7.91 2.69
CA ALA A 114 5.20 -8.27 1.33
C ALA A 114 5.34 -7.04 0.44
N VAL A 115 4.40 -6.09 0.52
CA VAL A 115 4.44 -4.84 -0.25
C VAL A 115 5.60 -3.95 0.16
N LEU A 116 5.93 -3.88 1.46
CA LEU A 116 7.08 -3.13 1.94
C LEU A 116 8.41 -3.71 1.41
N ILE A 117 8.52 -5.04 1.34
CA ILE A 117 9.68 -5.70 0.72
C ILE A 117 9.78 -5.34 -0.76
N LEU A 118 8.67 -5.40 -1.50
CA LEU A 118 8.63 -5.00 -2.92
C LEU A 118 9.01 -3.51 -3.09
N ALA A 119 8.50 -2.65 -2.21
CA ALA A 119 8.84 -1.23 -2.20
C ALA A 119 10.35 -1.06 -2.02
N ALA A 120 10.96 -1.73 -1.03
CA ALA A 120 12.39 -1.67 -0.75
C ALA A 120 13.26 -2.17 -1.90
N LEU A 121 12.85 -3.26 -2.56
CA LEU A 121 13.53 -3.78 -3.75
C LEU A 121 13.46 -2.81 -4.95
N SER A 122 12.38 -2.02 -5.03
CA SER A 122 12.20 -1.01 -6.09
C SER A 122 12.83 0.35 -5.78
N ALA A 123 13.31 0.56 -4.56
CA ALA A 123 13.80 1.84 -4.08
C ALA A 123 15.27 2.10 -4.46
N GLU A 124 15.64 3.37 -4.62
CA GLU A 124 17.04 3.78 -4.79
C GLU A 124 17.76 3.72 -3.44
N GLY A 125 18.91 3.04 -3.40
CA GLY A 125 19.75 2.91 -2.21
C GLY A 125 19.53 1.61 -1.44
N LYS A 126 19.93 1.58 -0.16
CA LYS A 126 19.83 0.42 0.72
C LYS A 126 18.65 0.57 1.68
N SER A 127 17.82 -0.46 1.81
CA SER A 127 16.78 -0.56 2.84
C SER A 127 17.16 -1.58 3.90
N GLU A 128 16.72 -1.37 5.13
CA GLU A 128 16.83 -2.33 6.23
C GLU A 128 15.42 -2.59 6.78
N ILE A 129 14.93 -3.81 6.63
CA ILE A 129 13.57 -4.20 7.03
C ILE A 129 13.65 -5.28 8.09
N GLY A 130 13.14 -4.98 9.29
CA GLY A 130 12.92 -5.97 10.34
C GLY A 130 11.53 -6.61 10.27
N GLY A 131 11.34 -7.76 10.93
CA GLY A 131 10.05 -8.44 11.02
C GLY A 131 9.67 -9.25 9.76
N SER A 132 10.66 -9.64 8.95
CA SER A 132 10.46 -10.34 7.68
C SER A 132 9.80 -11.72 7.83
N GLU A 133 9.95 -12.35 8.99
CA GLU A 133 9.30 -13.62 9.37
C GLU A 133 7.77 -13.53 9.33
N ASN A 134 7.19 -12.33 9.53
CA ASN A 134 5.75 -12.14 9.43
C ASN A 134 5.22 -12.40 8.02
N VAL A 135 6.04 -12.22 6.98
CA VAL A 135 5.64 -12.41 5.58
C VAL A 135 5.50 -13.89 5.24
N SER A 136 6.37 -14.73 5.81
CA SER A 136 6.35 -16.19 5.59
C SER A 136 5.04 -16.85 6.03
N ARG A 137 4.26 -16.20 6.91
CA ARG A 137 2.94 -16.70 7.36
C ARG A 137 1.86 -16.68 6.27
N GLY A 138 2.05 -15.93 5.18
CA GLY A 138 1.06 -15.81 4.10
C GLY A 138 1.63 -15.96 2.69
N PHE A 139 2.95 -16.09 2.56
CA PHE A 139 3.63 -16.24 1.28
C PHE A 139 4.70 -17.32 1.40
N GLU A 140 4.41 -18.49 0.85
CA GLU A 140 5.34 -19.61 0.73
C GLU A 140 6.54 -19.23 -0.15
N ASP A 141 7.74 -19.57 0.29
CA ASP A 141 9.01 -19.36 -0.44
C ASP A 141 9.18 -17.95 -1.00
N PHE A 142 8.67 -16.94 -0.28
CA PHE A 142 8.56 -15.57 -0.79
C PHE A 142 9.92 -15.01 -1.20
N PHE A 143 10.92 -15.17 -0.34
CA PHE A 143 12.28 -14.69 -0.57
C PHE A 143 12.99 -15.48 -1.66
N ASP A 144 12.81 -16.80 -1.73
CA ASP A 144 13.41 -17.63 -2.79
C ASP A 144 12.86 -17.27 -4.17
N LYS A 145 11.54 -17.02 -4.26
CA LYS A 145 10.89 -16.53 -5.48
C LYS A 145 11.45 -15.17 -5.89
N LEU A 146 11.66 -14.25 -4.95
CA LEU A 146 12.29 -12.95 -5.25
C LEU A 146 13.76 -13.10 -5.68
N SER A 147 14.54 -13.94 -5.01
CA SER A 147 15.92 -14.27 -5.39
C SER A 147 15.98 -14.85 -6.80
N SER A 148 15.03 -15.71 -7.18
CA SER A 148 14.94 -16.28 -8.54
C SER A 148 14.68 -15.22 -9.62
N LEU A 149 14.08 -14.08 -9.26
CA LEU A 149 13.92 -12.90 -10.12
C LEU A 149 15.15 -11.97 -10.13
N GLY A 150 16.20 -12.30 -9.37
CA GLY A 150 17.42 -11.50 -9.26
C GLY A 150 17.38 -10.43 -8.16
N ALA A 151 16.43 -10.51 -7.22
CA ALA A 151 16.44 -9.64 -6.04
C ALA A 151 17.71 -9.87 -5.20
N ARG A 152 18.28 -8.78 -4.67
CA ARG A 152 19.49 -8.83 -3.83
C ARG A 152 19.15 -8.38 -2.42
N PHE A 153 19.30 -9.28 -1.46
CA PHE A 153 19.12 -9.01 -0.04
C PHE A 153 20.01 -9.96 0.77
N ASN A 154 20.34 -9.56 1.99
CA ASN A 154 21.07 -10.38 2.96
C ASN A 154 20.28 -10.39 4.26
N TYR A 155 20.18 -11.56 4.89
CA TYR A 155 19.69 -11.65 6.26
C TYR A 155 20.77 -11.15 7.22
N VAL A 156 20.34 -10.40 8.23
CA VAL A 156 21.19 -9.92 9.32
C VAL A 156 20.49 -10.34 10.60
N ASP A 157 21.21 -11.07 11.45
CA ASP A 157 20.73 -11.56 12.75
C ASP A 157 20.44 -10.41 13.73
#